data_AF-A0A418C816-F1
#
_entry.id   AF-A0A418C816-F1
#
_cell.length_a   1.000
_cell.length_b   1.000
_cell.length_c   1.000
_cell.angle_alpha   90.00
_cell.angle_beta   90.00
_cell.angle_gamma   90.00
#
_symmetry.space_group_name_H-M   'P 1'
#
loop_
_entity.id
_entity.type
_entity.pdbx_description
1 polymer ?
#
loop_
_entity_poly.entity_id
_entity_poly.type
_entity_poly.pdbx_seq_one_letter_code
_entity_poly.pdbx_strand_id
1 'polypeptide(L)'
;ALAKDAARVLPLAKAAVDKISQDATLAGELERLRSTKNTMDELNTRLDAKRNYLLMVNLTLTLWTTLITVPTFVVGTFGMNLNSYVQDVDYLFYVVVSGCVLFPVGVYRLVLKYFRERGINLSWKYK
;
A
#
# COMPACT_ATOMS: atom_id res chain seq x y z
N ALA A 1 -57.37 -49.16 -17.08
CA ALA A 1 -56.70 -47.97 -17.65
C ALA A 1 -55.87 -47.25 -16.58
N LEU A 2 -56.49 -46.80 -15.47
CA LEU A 2 -55.86 -46.04 -14.37
C LEU A 2 -54.57 -46.64 -13.76
N ALA A 3 -54.48 -47.96 -13.55
CA ALA A 3 -53.28 -48.57 -12.97
C ALA A 3 -52.06 -48.55 -13.92
N LYS A 4 -52.29 -48.55 -15.25
CA LYS A 4 -51.23 -48.54 -16.26
C LYS A 4 -50.65 -47.13 -16.47
N ASP A 5 -51.49 -46.11 -16.30
CA ASP A 5 -51.07 -44.71 -16.35
C ASP A 5 -50.33 -44.28 -15.07
N ALA A 6 -50.77 -44.76 -13.89
CA ALA A 6 -50.07 -44.55 -12.62
C ALA A 6 -48.63 -45.09 -12.62
N ALA A 7 -48.42 -46.29 -13.19
CA ALA A 7 -47.10 -46.87 -13.36
C ALA A 7 -46.19 -46.08 -14.32
N ARG A 8 -46.77 -45.27 -15.22
CA ARG A 8 -46.05 -44.48 -16.22
C ARG A 8 -45.65 -43.09 -15.70
N VAL A 9 -46.44 -42.51 -14.80
CA VAL A 9 -46.17 -41.19 -14.21
C VAL A 9 -45.22 -41.24 -13.02
N LEU A 10 -45.16 -42.36 -12.28
CA LEU A 10 -44.20 -42.59 -11.20
C LEU A 10 -42.72 -42.36 -11.59
N PRO A 11 -42.21 -42.92 -12.71
CA PRO A 11 -40.83 -42.70 -13.12
C PRO A 11 -40.58 -41.26 -13.59
N LEU A 12 -41.58 -40.61 -14.21
CA LEU A 12 -41.49 -39.21 -14.62
C LEU A 12 -41.44 -38.26 -13.41
N ALA A 13 -42.25 -38.52 -12.40
CA ALA A 13 -42.23 -37.77 -11.15
C ALA A 13 -40.88 -37.91 -10.43
N LYS A 14 -40.32 -39.14 -10.36
CA LYS A 14 -38.99 -39.36 -9.79
C LYS A 14 -37.88 -38.64 -10.57
N ALA A 15 -37.88 -38.74 -11.90
CA ALA A 15 -36.90 -38.07 -12.74
C ALA A 15 -36.97 -36.53 -12.63
N ALA A 16 -38.18 -35.97 -12.50
CA ALA A 16 -38.36 -34.54 -12.25
C ALA A 16 -37.84 -34.13 -10.87
N VAL A 17 -38.11 -34.91 -9.83
CA VAL A 17 -37.60 -34.68 -8.47
C VAL A 17 -36.07 -34.78 -8.41
N ASP A 18 -35.47 -35.75 -9.10
CA ASP A 18 -34.01 -35.91 -9.16
C ASP A 18 -33.34 -34.74 -9.89
N LYS A 19 -33.93 -34.24 -10.99
CA LYS A 19 -33.45 -33.02 -11.66
C LYS A 19 -33.54 -31.80 -10.76
N ILE A 20 -34.64 -31.62 -10.04
CA ILE A 20 -34.80 -30.49 -9.11
C ILE A 20 -33.78 -30.59 -7.97
N SER A 21 -33.53 -31.79 -7.45
CA SER A 21 -32.50 -32.04 -6.44
C SER A 21 -31.11 -31.66 -6.97
N GLN A 22 -30.79 -32.04 -8.21
CA GLN A 22 -29.52 -31.73 -8.86
C GLN A 22 -29.34 -30.23 -9.15
N ASP A 23 -30.40 -29.53 -9.56
CA ASP A 23 -30.35 -28.08 -9.80
C ASP A 23 -30.18 -27.31 -8.47
N ALA A 24 -30.82 -27.79 -7.39
CA ALA A 24 -30.67 -27.20 -6.06
C ALA A 24 -29.25 -27.38 -5.50
N THR A 25 -28.60 -28.53 -5.72
CA THR A 25 -27.21 -28.73 -5.31
C THR A 25 -26.25 -27.86 -6.12
N LEU A 26 -26.44 -27.76 -7.44
CA LEU A 26 -25.67 -26.86 -8.30
C LEU A 26 -25.82 -25.39 -7.91
N ALA A 27 -27.03 -24.94 -7.58
CA ALA A 27 -27.28 -23.59 -7.09
C ALA A 27 -26.56 -23.32 -5.77
N GLY A 28 -26.59 -24.28 -4.83
CA GLY A 28 -25.88 -24.20 -3.56
C GLY A 28 -24.35 -24.16 -3.72
N GLU A 29 -23.79 -24.93 -4.65
CA GLU A 29 -22.37 -24.86 -4.99
C GLU A 29 -21.98 -23.53 -5.62
N LEU A 30 -22.81 -23.00 -6.54
CA LEU A 30 -22.60 -21.68 -7.13
C LEU A 30 -22.60 -20.57 -6.08
N GLU A 31 -23.50 -20.65 -5.11
CA GLU A 31 -23.63 -19.66 -4.04
C GLU A 31 -22.42 -19.71 -3.09
N ARG A 32 -21.92 -20.91 -2.76
CA ARG A 32 -20.67 -21.11 -2.01
C ARG A 32 -19.45 -20.58 -2.75
N LEU A 33 -19.38 -20.78 -4.07
CA LEU A 33 -18.30 -20.23 -4.89
C LEU A 33 -18.39 -18.71 -4.97
N ARG A 34 -19.59 -18.15 -5.11
CA ARG A 34 -19.82 -16.69 -5.07
C ARG A 34 -19.42 -16.09 -3.74
N SER A 35 -19.81 -16.68 -2.62
CA SER A 35 -19.42 -16.19 -1.30
C SER A 35 -17.91 -16.25 -1.10
N THR A 36 -17.27 -17.33 -1.55
CA THR A 36 -15.81 -17.48 -1.50
C THR A 36 -15.10 -16.43 -2.36
N LYS A 37 -15.60 -16.17 -3.56
CA LYS A 37 -15.06 -15.13 -4.44
C LYS A 37 -15.19 -13.74 -3.82
N ASN A 38 -16.36 -13.41 -3.26
CA ASN A 38 -16.58 -12.13 -2.60
C ASN A 38 -15.61 -11.93 -1.43
N THR A 39 -15.39 -12.96 -0.61
CA THR A 39 -14.39 -12.93 0.47
C THR A 39 -12.98 -12.77 -0.08
N MET A 40 -12.64 -13.43 -1.19
CA MET A 40 -11.32 -13.29 -1.83
C MET A 40 -11.09 -11.87 -2.35
N ASP A 41 -12.11 -11.25 -2.96
CA ASP A 41 -12.07 -9.87 -3.43
C ASP A 41 -11.89 -8.88 -2.25
N GLU A 42 -12.54 -9.15 -1.11
CA GLU A 42 -12.35 -8.38 0.12
C GLU A 42 -10.91 -8.53 0.66
N LEU A 43 -10.39 -9.76 0.72
CA LEU A 43 -9.02 -10.03 1.17
C LEU A 43 -7.99 -9.39 0.25
N ASN A 44 -8.19 -9.45 -1.07
CA ASN A 44 -7.32 -8.79 -2.04
C ASN A 44 -7.27 -7.28 -1.81
N THR A 45 -8.43 -6.65 -1.59
CA THR A 45 -8.51 -5.22 -1.25
C THR A 45 -7.72 -4.90 0.03
N ARG A 46 -7.87 -5.73 1.07
CA ARG A 46 -7.12 -5.57 2.33
C ARG A 46 -5.62 -5.78 2.15
N LEU A 47 -5.22 -6.75 1.34
CA LEU A 47 -3.82 -7.05 1.04
C LEU A 47 -3.16 -5.92 0.26
N ASP A 48 -3.87 -5.35 -0.71
CA ASP A 48 -3.40 -4.20 -1.48
C ASP A 48 -3.27 -2.95 -0.60
N ALA A 49 -4.19 -2.76 0.35
CA ALA A 49 -4.06 -1.71 1.35
C ALA A 49 -2.79 -1.88 2.21
N LYS A 50 -2.44 -3.12 2.60
CA LYS A 50 -1.19 -3.40 3.34
C LYS A 50 0.05 -3.15 2.49
N ARG A 51 0.06 -3.60 1.24
CA ARG A 51 1.16 -3.33 0.30
C ARG A 51 1.36 -1.83 0.09
N ASN A 52 0.28 -1.09 -0.12
CA ASN A 52 0.32 0.36 -0.30
C ASN A 52 0.81 1.08 0.97
N TYR A 53 0.37 0.65 2.15
CA TYR A 53 0.88 1.16 3.42
C TYR A 53 2.40 0.93 3.57
N LEU A 54 2.87 -0.29 3.31
CA LEU A 54 4.30 -0.61 3.39
C LEU A 54 5.12 0.18 2.37
N LEU A 55 4.60 0.39 1.16
CA LEU A 55 5.23 1.24 0.15
C LEU A 55 5.36 2.69 0.65
N MET A 56 4.30 3.25 1.21
CA MET A 56 4.32 4.61 1.77
C MET A 56 5.35 4.74 2.91
N VAL A 57 5.39 3.77 3.82
CA VAL A 57 6.38 3.73 4.91
C VAL A 57 7.80 3.64 4.35
N ASN A 58 8.05 2.74 3.41
CA ASN A 58 9.36 2.56 2.79
C ASN A 58 9.83 3.84 2.07
N LEU A 59 8.93 4.49 1.32
CA LEU A 59 9.22 5.76 0.66
C LEU A 59 9.56 6.85 1.67
N THR A 60 8.80 6.95 2.77
CA THR A 60 9.06 7.93 3.84
C THR A 60 10.42 7.69 4.49
N LEU A 61 10.74 6.44 4.83
CA LEU A 61 12.04 6.07 5.40
C LEU A 61 13.18 6.35 4.43
N THR A 62 13.01 6.01 3.15
CA THR A 62 14.01 6.29 2.10
C THR A 62 14.24 7.80 1.95
N LEU A 63 13.19 8.62 2.02
CA LEU A 63 13.32 10.08 2.01
C LEU A 63 14.14 10.59 3.21
N TRP A 64 13.88 10.07 4.41
CA TRP A 64 14.66 10.44 5.60
C TRP A 64 16.13 10.02 5.51
N THR A 65 16.39 8.79 5.08
CA THR A 65 17.77 8.30 4.97
C THR A 65 18.54 9.08 3.92
N THR A 66 17.99 9.24 2.71
CA THR A 66 18.63 9.99 1.62
C THR A 66 18.89 11.45 2.00
N LEU A 67 17.97 12.09 2.75
CA LEU A 67 18.14 13.45 3.24
C LEU A 67 19.34 13.60 4.17
N ILE A 68 19.61 12.59 5.01
CA ILE A 68 20.73 12.58 5.95
C ILE A 68 22.02 12.12 5.24
N THR A 69 21.92 11.18 4.29
CA THR A 69 23.06 10.63 3.56
C THR A 69 23.83 11.71 2.77
N VAL A 70 23.14 12.65 2.12
CA VAL A 70 23.81 13.69 1.29
C VAL A 70 24.72 14.60 2.13
N PRO A 71 24.25 15.26 3.20
CA PRO A 71 25.14 16.02 4.10
C PRO A 71 26.20 15.16 4.76
N THR A 72 25.88 13.92 5.14
CA THR A 72 26.85 13.01 5.78
C THR A 72 27.99 12.65 4.84
N PHE A 73 27.71 12.44 3.55
CA PHE A 73 28.72 12.22 2.53
C PHE A 73 29.63 13.44 2.37
N VAL A 74 29.04 14.66 2.29
CA VAL A 74 29.79 15.91 2.19
C VAL A 74 30.69 16.12 3.41
N VAL A 75 30.15 16.00 4.62
CA VAL A 75 30.95 16.10 5.86
C VAL A 75 32.03 15.03 5.91
N GLY A 76 31.74 13.81 5.44
CA GLY A 76 32.70 12.72 5.36
C GLY A 76 33.87 13.04 4.43
N THR A 77 33.62 13.57 3.23
CA THR A 77 34.70 13.93 2.29
C THR A 77 35.55 15.09 2.79
N PHE A 78 34.96 16.08 3.47
CA PHE A 78 35.69 17.19 4.10
C PHE A 78 36.41 16.79 5.39
N GLY A 79 35.91 15.80 6.12
CA GLY A 79 36.50 15.30 7.37
C GLY A 79 37.64 14.30 7.16
N MET A 80 37.82 13.79 5.93
CA MET A 80 38.98 12.98 5.58
C MET A 80 40.25 13.83 5.61
N ASN A 81 41.36 13.21 5.98
CA ASN A 81 42.68 13.85 6.14
C ASN A 81 43.28 14.29 4.78
N LEU A 82 42.61 15.19 4.07
CA LEU A 82 43.17 15.93 2.95
C LEU A 82 43.80 17.19 3.51
N ASN A 83 45.10 17.37 3.24
CA ASN A 83 45.77 18.65 3.38
C ASN A 83 45.14 19.61 2.35
N SER A 84 44.11 20.31 2.79
CA SER A 84 43.25 21.10 1.93
C SER A 84 43.40 22.56 2.32
N TYR A 85 43.86 23.37 1.37
CA TYR A 85 43.85 24.84 1.37
C TYR A 85 42.45 25.45 1.65
N VAL A 86 41.44 24.60 1.80
CA VAL A 86 40.07 24.86 2.27
C VAL A 86 40.05 25.37 3.72
N GLN A 87 41.05 24.99 4.53
CA GLN A 87 41.22 25.51 5.90
C GLN A 87 41.89 26.89 5.93
N ASP A 88 42.67 27.25 4.92
CA ASP A 88 43.30 28.59 4.81
C ASP A 88 42.30 29.70 4.50
N VAL A 89 41.07 29.35 4.09
CA VAL A 89 39.99 30.30 3.82
C VAL A 89 39.04 30.33 5.02
N ASP A 90 39.17 31.36 5.86
CA ASP A 90 38.48 31.54 7.17
C ASP A 90 36.97 31.19 7.20
N TYR A 91 36.25 31.37 6.08
CA TYR A 91 34.80 31.22 6.03
C TYR A 91 34.29 29.90 5.42
N LEU A 92 35.14 29.14 4.71
CA LEU A 92 34.68 28.02 3.88
C LEU A 92 34.12 26.87 4.74
N PHE A 93 34.75 26.60 5.88
CA PHE A 93 34.27 25.66 6.88
C PHE A 93 32.85 26.00 7.37
N TYR A 94 32.62 27.26 7.75
CA TYR A 94 31.30 27.72 8.22
C TYR A 94 30.22 27.65 7.13
N VAL A 95 30.58 27.89 5.87
CA VAL A 95 29.64 27.77 4.73
C VAL A 95 29.23 26.32 4.51
N VAL A 96 30.16 25.36 4.58
CA VAL A 96 29.83 23.92 4.40
C VAL A 96 28.98 23.41 5.55
N VAL A 97 29.34 23.74 6.80
CA VAL A 97 28.58 23.35 7.99
C VAL A 97 27.17 23.94 7.96
N SER A 98 27.04 25.25 7.68
CA SER A 98 25.73 25.90 7.56
C SER A 98 24.91 25.32 6.41
N GLY A 99 25.51 25.03 5.26
CA GLY A 99 24.86 24.37 4.13
C GLY A 99 24.32 22.98 4.49
N CYS A 100 25.10 22.18 5.23
CA CYS A 100 24.69 20.84 5.68
C CYS A 100 23.53 20.87 6.68
N VAL A 101 23.40 21.93 7.49
CA VAL A 101 22.29 22.12 8.42
C VAL A 101 21.06 22.71 7.71
N LEU A 102 21.27 23.66 6.80
CA LEU A 102 20.20 24.33 6.06
C LEU A 102 19.56 23.42 5.03
N PHE A 103 20.29 22.48 4.44
CA PHE A 103 19.76 21.57 3.42
C PHE A 103 18.60 20.69 3.95
N PRO A 104 18.74 19.93 5.06
CA PRO A 104 17.63 19.18 5.64
C PRO A 104 16.43 20.05 6.03
N VAL A 105 16.70 21.23 6.61
CA VAL A 105 15.67 22.19 7.01
C VAL A 105 14.93 22.75 5.80
N GLY A 106 15.65 23.05 4.72
CA GLY A 106 15.11 23.55 3.46
C GLY A 106 14.22 22.52 2.78
N VAL A 107 14.66 21.27 2.70
CA VAL A 107 13.83 20.17 2.18
C VAL A 107 12.61 19.94 3.04
N TYR A 108 12.74 19.96 4.37
CA TYR A 108 11.58 19.85 5.28
C TYR A 108 10.55 20.96 5.05
N ARG A 109 11.01 22.22 4.90
CA ARG A 109 10.15 23.36 4.56
C ARG A 109 9.48 23.19 3.19
N LEU A 110 10.21 22.70 2.18
CA LEU A 110 9.70 22.47 0.84
C LEU A 110 8.64 21.36 0.82
N VAL A 111 8.87 20.28 1.58
CA VAL A 111 7.89 19.21 1.80
C VAL A 111 6.64 19.77 2.47
N LEU A 112 6.76 20.54 3.55
CA LEU A 112 5.62 21.19 4.20
C LEU A 112 4.86 22.13 3.26
N LYS A 113 5.57 22.89 2.41
CA LYS A 113 4.96 23.76 1.40
C LYS A 113 4.22 22.94 0.35
N TYR A 114 4.83 21.87 -0.15
CA TYR A 114 4.20 20.95 -1.11
C TYR A 114 2.93 20.30 -0.55
N PHE A 115 2.95 19.88 0.72
CA PHE A 115 1.77 19.36 1.40
C PHE A 115 0.68 20.42 1.62
N ARG A 116 1.08 21.66 1.92
CA ARG A 116 0.16 22.80 2.04
C ARG A 116 -0.51 23.15 0.71
N GLU A 117 0.24 23.14 -0.39
CA GLU A 117 -0.28 23.39 -1.74
C GLU A 117 -1.26 22.32 -2.21
N ARG A 118 -1.10 21.08 -1.75
CA ARG A 118 -2.07 19.99 -2.00
C ARG A 118 -3.28 19.99 -1.07
N GLY A 119 -3.46 21.03 -0.25
CA GLY A 119 -4.65 21.21 0.60
C GLY A 119 -4.70 20.29 1.83
N ILE A 120 -3.61 19.60 2.14
CA ILE A 120 -3.51 18.77 3.35
C ILE A 120 -3.11 19.71 4.50
N ASN A 121 -4.12 20.31 5.14
CA ASN A 121 -3.91 21.01 6.40
C ASN A 121 -3.47 19.96 7.43
N LEU A 122 -2.21 20.01 7.87
CA LEU A 122 -1.73 19.33 9.07
C LEU A 122 -2.39 19.94 10.32
N SER A 123 -3.71 19.86 10.42
CA SER A 123 -4.42 19.97 11.69
C SER A 123 -4.49 18.57 12.25
N TRP A 124 -3.38 18.11 12.85
CA TRP A 124 -3.37 17.02 13.83
C TRP A 124 -4.08 17.50 15.10
N LYS A 125 -5.35 17.87 14.97
CA LYS A 125 -6.27 18.01 16.09
C LYS A 125 -7.09 16.74 16.09
N TYR A 126 -6.63 15.77 16.88
CA TYR A 126 -7.51 14.75 17.43
C TYR A 126 -8.62 15.50 18.19
N LYS A 127 -9.86 15.38 17.71
CA LYS A 127 -11.05 15.53 18.52
C LYS A 127 -11.62 14.14 18.73
#